data_AF-A0A6G7ZE17-F1
#
_entry.id   AF-A0A6G7ZE17-F1
#
_cell.length_a   1.000
_cell.length_b   1.000
_cell.length_c   1.000
_cell.angle_alpha   90.00
_cell.angle_beta   90.00
_cell.angle_gamma   90.00
#
_symmetry.space_group_name_H-M   'P 1'
#
loop_
_entity.id
_entity.type
_entity.pdbx_description
1 polymer ?
#
loop_
_entity_poly.entity_id
_entity_poly.type
_entity_poly.pdbx_seq_one_letter_code
_entity_poly.pdbx_strand_id
1 'polypeptide(L)'
;MHICLTGRADAFPVCAPGSQKASIPARKGAIRYEFSNIPDGDYAVAAFHDANGNGILDKMVGMPREGFAFSQNPPLRPRAPTFKECSFTLKGHGALHLKMRYIL
;
A
#
# COMPACT_ATOMS: atom_id res chain seq x y z
N MET A 1 -8.46 -7.33 -2.21
CA MET A 1 -7.55 -6.20 -1.90
C MET A 1 -6.51 -6.68 -0.92
N HIS A 2 -5.26 -6.31 -1.10
CA HIS A 2 -4.21 -6.49 -0.09
C HIS A 2 -3.73 -5.12 0.37
N ILE A 3 -3.44 -4.99 1.66
CA ILE A 3 -2.84 -3.80 2.26
C ILE A 3 -1.64 -4.22 3.09
N CYS A 4 -0.60 -3.40 3.08
CA CYS A 4 0.63 -3.63 3.79
C CYS A 4 1.10 -2.34 4.46
N LEU A 5 1.47 -2.42 5.74
CA LEU A 5 2.12 -1.38 6.52
C LEU A 5 3.54 -1.84 6.87
N THR A 6 4.53 -1.00 6.59
CA THR A 6 5.91 -1.29 6.95
C THR A 6 6.65 -0.05 7.38
N GLY A 7 7.57 -0.19 8.34
CA GLY A 7 8.52 0.84 8.73
C GLY A 7 9.88 0.70 8.05
N ARG A 8 10.04 -0.26 7.13
CA ARG A 8 11.33 -0.54 6.47
C ARG A 8 11.30 -0.23 4.99
N ALA A 9 12.34 0.48 4.53
CA ALA A 9 12.46 0.86 3.14
C ALA A 9 12.69 -0.33 2.19
N ASP A 10 13.41 -1.35 2.64
CA ASP A 10 13.72 -2.56 1.87
C ASP A 10 12.51 -3.50 1.72
N ALA A 11 11.50 -3.37 2.58
CA ALA A 11 10.26 -4.14 2.52
C ALA A 11 9.18 -3.48 1.65
N PHE A 12 9.41 -2.24 1.18
CA PHE A 12 8.44 -1.46 0.42
C PHE A 12 8.81 -1.41 -1.08
N PRO A 13 7.86 -1.52 -2.02
CA PRO A 13 6.41 -1.70 -1.84
C PRO A 13 5.96 -3.17 -1.79
N VAL A 14 6.89 -4.13 -1.77
CA VAL A 14 6.63 -5.57 -2.02
C VAL A 14 6.06 -6.31 -0.80
N CYS A 15 6.04 -5.67 0.37
CA CYS A 15 5.55 -6.24 1.63
C CYS A 15 6.37 -7.46 2.11
N ALA A 16 7.68 -7.26 2.31
CA ALA A 16 8.59 -8.31 2.79
C ALA A 16 8.32 -8.71 4.27
N PRO A 17 8.87 -9.86 4.73
CA PRO A 17 8.74 -10.32 6.12
C PRO A 17 9.09 -9.24 7.15
N GLY A 18 8.29 -9.17 8.21
CA GLY A 18 8.36 -8.11 9.22
C GLY A 18 7.43 -6.92 8.97
N SER A 19 6.70 -6.91 7.85
CA SER A 19 5.61 -5.96 7.59
C SER A 19 4.28 -6.49 8.13
N GLN A 20 3.36 -5.60 8.50
CA GLN A 20 1.98 -6.00 8.79
C GLN A 20 1.16 -5.99 7.51
N LYS A 21 0.36 -7.04 7.27
CA LYS A 21 -0.42 -7.19 6.05
C LYS A 21 -1.81 -7.75 6.32
N ALA A 22 -2.75 -7.42 5.44
CA ALA A 22 -4.09 -7.98 5.47
C ALA A 22 -4.70 -8.11 4.09
N SER A 23 -5.53 -9.14 3.94
CA SER A 23 -6.41 -9.33 2.78
C SER A 23 -7.80 -8.85 3.13
N ILE A 24 -8.33 -7.93 2.33
CA ILE A 24 -9.65 -7.31 2.53
C ILE A 24 -10.52 -7.64 1.31
N PRO A 25 -11.77 -8.09 1.50
CA PRO A 25 -12.71 -8.24 0.40
C PRO A 25 -12.84 -6.94 -0.39
N ALA A 26 -12.65 -7.03 -1.71
CA ALA A 26 -12.85 -5.87 -2.58
C ALA A 26 -14.35 -5.54 -2.65
N ARG A 27 -14.68 -4.25 -2.55
CA ARG A 27 -16.05 -3.75 -2.69
C ARG A 27 -16.04 -2.39 -3.37
N LYS A 28 -17.15 -2.03 -4.03
CA LYS A 28 -17.33 -0.69 -4.59
C LYS A 28 -17.35 0.35 -3.46
N GLY A 29 -16.73 1.50 -3.72
CA GLY A 29 -16.66 2.62 -2.77
C GLY A 29 -15.52 2.51 -1.76
N ALA A 30 -15.66 3.20 -0.63
CA ALA A 30 -14.60 3.29 0.37
C ALA A 30 -14.49 2.00 1.22
N ILE A 31 -13.25 1.58 1.44
CA ILE A 31 -12.90 0.50 2.37
C ILE A 31 -12.14 1.13 3.53
N ARG A 32 -12.49 0.72 4.76
CA ARG A 32 -11.75 1.08 5.97
C ARG A 32 -11.11 -0.19 6.53
N TYR A 33 -9.86 -0.07 6.91
CA TYR A 33 -9.09 -1.10 7.59
C TYR A 33 -8.21 -0.43 8.64
N GLU A 34 -8.10 -1.06 9.79
CA GLU A 34 -7.34 -0.55 10.93
C GLU A 34 -6.21 -1.53 11.25
N PHE A 35 -5.00 -0.99 11.34
CA PHE A 35 -3.87 -1.70 11.91
C PHE A 35 -3.81 -1.39 13.40
N SER A 36 -3.73 -2.42 14.24
CA SER A 36 -3.66 -2.26 15.71
C SER A 36 -2.25 -2.55 16.22
N ASN A 37 -1.93 -2.03 17.41
CA ASN A 37 -0.65 -2.25 18.08
C ASN A 37 0.56 -1.81 17.25
N ILE A 38 0.46 -0.65 16.60
CA ILE A 38 1.56 -0.04 15.85
C ILE A 38 2.32 0.90 16.79
N PRO A 39 3.62 0.66 17.04
CA PRO A 39 4.45 1.62 17.77
C PRO A 39 4.55 2.97 17.04
N ASP A 40 4.89 4.01 17.79
CA ASP A 40 5.24 5.30 17.19
C ASP A 40 6.46 5.14 16.27
N GLY A 41 6.44 5.79 15.11
CA GLY A 41 7.50 5.68 14.12
C GLY A 41 7.11 6.15 12.73
N ASP A 42 8.03 5.99 11.78
CA ASP A 42 7.80 6.31 10.38
C ASP A 42 7.42 5.06 9.59
N TYR A 43 6.34 5.17 8.82
CA TYR A 43 5.75 4.05 8.10
C TYR A 43 5.38 4.44 6.68
N ALA A 44 5.26 3.43 5.82
CA ALA A 44 4.62 3.55 4.52
C ALA A 44 3.57 2.44 4.37
N VAL A 45 2.48 2.76 3.69
CA VAL A 45 1.43 1.82 3.32
C VAL A 45 1.43 1.63 1.81
N ALA A 46 1.39 0.37 1.38
CA ALA A 46 1.08 -0.01 0.01
C ALA A 46 -0.20 -0.86 0.00
N ALA A 47 -1.05 -0.67 -1.00
CA ALA A 47 -2.23 -1.51 -1.21
C ALA A 47 -2.37 -1.83 -2.70
N PHE A 48 -2.93 -2.99 -2.99
CA PHE A 48 -3.29 -3.35 -4.36
C PHE A 48 -4.58 -4.17 -4.44
N HIS A 49 -5.24 -4.05 -5.59
CA HIS A 49 -6.44 -4.80 -5.94
C HIS A 49 -6.06 -6.05 -6.70
N ASP A 50 -5.83 -7.14 -5.96
CA ASP A 50 -5.73 -8.49 -6.52
C ASP A 50 -7.08 -8.92 -7.11
N ALA A 51 -7.25 -8.66 -8.41
CA ALA A 51 -8.47 -8.87 -9.17
C ALA A 51 -8.52 -10.28 -9.77
N ASN A 52 -7.35 -10.90 -9.99
CA ASN A 52 -7.25 -12.27 -10.52
C ASN A 52 -7.02 -13.34 -9.43
N GLY A 53 -6.76 -12.94 -8.18
CA GLY A 53 -6.67 -13.82 -7.02
C GLY A 53 -5.31 -14.50 -6.82
N ASN A 54 -4.23 -13.99 -7.41
CA ASN A 54 -2.90 -14.60 -7.31
C ASN A 54 -2.06 -14.06 -6.13
N GLY A 55 -2.55 -13.06 -5.40
CA GLY A 55 -1.89 -12.50 -4.22
C GLY A 55 -0.67 -11.63 -4.51
N ILE A 56 -0.40 -11.26 -5.77
CA ILE A 56 0.70 -10.38 -6.16
C ILE A 56 0.20 -9.22 -7.01
N LEU A 57 0.90 -8.08 -6.96
CA LEU A 57 0.61 -6.98 -7.87
C LEU A 57 1.16 -7.30 -9.26
N ASP A 58 0.30 -7.70 -10.18
CA ASP A 58 0.67 -8.00 -11.56
C ASP A 58 1.17 -6.77 -12.32
N LYS A 59 2.24 -6.98 -13.10
CA LYS A 59 2.88 -5.93 -13.89
C LYS A 59 3.16 -6.41 -15.30
N MET A 60 2.94 -5.53 -16.28
CA MET A 60 3.37 -5.70 -17.67
C MET A 60 4.38 -4.60 -17.99
N VAL A 61 5.62 -4.98 -18.34
CA VAL A 61 6.72 -4.04 -18.62
C VAL A 61 6.84 -2.96 -17.51
N GLY A 62 6.79 -3.39 -16.25
CA GLY A 62 6.88 -2.51 -15.07
C GLY A 62 5.60 -1.73 -14.71
N MET A 63 4.57 -1.73 -15.57
CA MET A 63 3.29 -1.06 -15.30
C MET A 63 2.31 -2.00 -14.57
N PRO A 64 1.72 -1.59 -13.44
CA PRO A 64 0.62 -2.31 -12.80
C PRO A 64 -0.56 -2.59 -13.75
N ARG A 65 -1.03 -3.84 -13.79
CA ARG A 65 -2.27 -4.23 -14.47
C ARG A 65 -3.50 -4.16 -13.58
N GLU A 66 -3.25 -4.07 -12.28
CA GLU A 66 -4.25 -4.05 -11.22
C GLU A 66 -4.25 -2.71 -10.49
N GLY A 67 -5.31 -2.45 -9.73
CA GLY A 67 -5.41 -1.23 -8.94
C GLY A 67 -4.32 -1.19 -7.87
N PHE A 68 -3.71 -0.03 -7.65
CA PHE A 68 -2.73 0.16 -6.59
C PHE A 68 -2.93 1.49 -5.85
N ALA A 69 -2.44 1.56 -4.61
CA ALA A 69 -2.43 2.77 -3.82
C ALA A 69 -1.22 2.78 -2.87
N PHE A 70 -0.80 3.99 -2.50
CA PHE A 70 0.29 4.21 -1.56
C PHE A 70 -0.10 5.33 -0.59
N SER A 71 0.41 5.26 0.65
CA SER A 71 0.33 6.39 1.59
C SER A 71 1.00 7.64 1.00
N GLN A 72 0.57 8.81 1.46
CA GLN A 72 0.93 10.13 0.89
C GLN A 72 0.50 10.37 -0.57
N ASN A 73 -0.07 9.38 -1.26
CA ASN A 73 -0.59 9.49 -2.63
C ASN A 73 0.37 10.21 -3.61
N PRO A 74 1.67 9.80 -3.67
CA PRO A 74 2.66 10.50 -4.48
C PRO A 74 2.24 10.59 -5.96
N PRO A 75 2.75 11.58 -6.71
CA PRO A 75 2.47 11.69 -8.14
C PRO A 75 2.92 10.42 -8.87
N LEU A 76 2.20 10.04 -9.92
CA LEU A 76 2.60 8.91 -10.77
C LEU A 76 3.90 9.26 -11.50
N ARG A 77 4.86 8.34 -11.47
CA ARG A 77 6.16 8.43 -12.15
C ARG A 77 6.38 7.14 -12.93
N PRO A 78 7.28 7.11 -13.95
CA PRO A 78 7.64 5.89 -14.67
C PRO A 78 8.55 4.96 -13.85
N ARG A 79 8.26 4.82 -12.56
CA ARG A 79 8.88 3.91 -11.59
C ARG A 79 7.94 3.74 -10.40
N ALA A 80 8.15 2.67 -9.64
CA ALA A 80 7.51 2.56 -8.33
C ALA A 80 7.94 3.72 -7.41
N PRO A 81 7.04 4.21 -6.53
CA PRO A 81 7.42 5.19 -5.53
C PRO A 81 8.36 4.56 -4.50
N THR A 82 9.22 5.40 -3.92
CA THR A 82 10.12 5.01 -2.83
C THR A 82 9.39 5.02 -1.49
N PHE A 83 9.96 4.33 -0.50
CA PHE A 83 9.49 4.40 0.88
C PHE A 83 9.39 5.84 1.37
N LYS A 84 10.43 6.65 1.14
CA LYS A 84 10.47 8.06 1.56
C LYS A 84 9.35 8.88 0.94
N GLU A 85 9.03 8.68 -0.34
CA GLU A 85 7.92 9.37 -1.01
C GLU A 85 6.54 8.98 -0.46
N CYS A 86 6.44 7.84 0.19
CA CYS A 86 5.19 7.34 0.78
C CYS A 86 5.17 7.44 2.30
N SER A 87 6.26 7.87 2.93
CA SER A 87 6.44 7.78 4.37
C SER A 87 5.62 8.83 5.12
N PHE A 88 5.12 8.45 6.29
CA PHE A 88 4.44 9.31 7.23
C PHE A 88 4.80 8.92 8.66
N THR A 89 4.81 9.89 9.56
CA THR A 89 5.03 9.64 10.99
C THR A 89 3.72 9.31 11.67
N LEU A 90 3.68 8.19 12.39
CA LEU A 90 2.62 7.82 13.32
C LEU A 90 3.03 8.19 14.75
N LYS A 91 2.17 8.93 15.44
CA LYS A 91 2.26 9.20 16.88
C LYS A 91 0.91 8.92 17.53
N GLY A 92 0.81 7.84 18.31
CA GLY A 92 -0.44 7.34 18.84
C GLY A 92 -1.35 6.77 17.74
N HIS A 93 -2.44 7.46 17.44
CA HIS A 93 -3.41 7.02 16.43
C HIS A 93 -3.37 7.94 15.21
N GLY A 94 -3.63 7.38 14.03
CA GLY A 94 -3.62 8.12 12.78
C GLY A 94 -4.58 7.54 11.77
N ALA A 95 -5.02 8.38 10.83
CA ALA A 95 -5.86 7.98 9.72
C ALA A 95 -5.26 8.51 8.42
N LEU A 96 -5.25 7.67 7.38
CA LEU A 96 -4.79 8.04 6.05
C LEU A 96 -5.85 7.68 5.02
N HIS A 97 -5.97 8.52 4.01
CA HIS A 97 -6.79 8.22 2.83
C HIS A 97 -5.87 7.80 1.68
N LEU A 98 -6.01 6.56 1.23
CA LEU A 98 -5.29 6.03 0.08
C LEU A 98 -6.17 6.10 -1.16
N LYS A 99 -5.68 6.73 -2.22
CA LYS A 99 -6.36 6.81 -3.51
C LYS A 99 -5.97 5.62 -4.36
N MET A 100 -6.91 4.69 -4.55
CA MET A 100 -6.75 3.59 -5.51
C MET A 100 -6.69 4.14 -6.93
N ARG A 101 -5.63 3.82 -7.66
CA ARG A 101 -5.43 4.22 -9.06
C ARG A 101 -5.36 2.97 -9.93
N TYR A 102 -5.96 3.07 -11.11
CA TYR A 102 -5.88 2.10 -12.18
C TYR A 102 -5.24 2.81 -13.38
N ILE A 103 -4.27 2.18 -14.04
CA ILE A 103 -3.58 2.74 -15.21
C ILE A 103 -4.28 2.32 -16.52
N LEU A 104 -5.17 1.32 -16.45
CA LEU A 104 -5.93 0.74 -17.56
C LEU A 104 -7.42 0.73 -17.24
#